data_AF-A0A2S6AZH0-F1
#
_entry.id   AF-A0A2S6AZH0-F1
#
_cell.length_a   1.000
_cell.length_b   1.000
_cell.length_c   1.000
_cell.angle_alpha   90.00
_cell.angle_beta   90.00
_cell.angle_gamma   90.00
#
_symmetry.space_group_name_H-M   'P 1'
#
loop_
_entity.id
_entity.type
_entity.pdbx_description
1 polymer ?
#
loop_
_entity_poly.entity_id
_entity_poly.type
_entity_poly.pdbx_seq_one_letter_code
_entity_poly.pdbx_strand_id
1 'polypeptide(L)' 'MNIDGSNELNLSQFSQADYTMPGTYLLDISVNDQYLGRQSIRFVEGREANTSYACLPGELVKGFGLKPEIF' A
#
# COMPACT_ATOMS: atom_id res chain seq x y z
N MET A 1 -9.93 -21.63 7.30
CA MET A 1 -9.87 -22.10 5.91
C MET A 1 -8.56 -22.81 5.76
N ASN A 2 -8.57 -24.12 5.49
CA ASN A 2 -7.35 -24.93 5.36
C ASN A 2 -7.12 -25.20 3.87
N ILE A 3 -5.93 -24.90 3.37
CA ILE A 3 -5.52 -25.12 1.97
C ILE A 3 -4.37 -26.12 2.02
N ASP A 4 -4.70 -27.39 1.79
CA ASP A 4 -3.74 -28.49 1.84
C ASP A 4 -2.82 -28.45 0.61
N GLY A 5 -1.52 -28.24 0.83
CA GLY A 5 -0.51 -28.29 -0.24
C GLY A 5 0.85 -27.69 0.14
N SER A 6 1.56 -28.31 1.08
CA SER A 6 3.04 -28.26 1.27
C SER A 6 3.78 -26.92 1.03
N ASN A 7 3.14 -25.81 1.37
CA ASN A 7 3.73 -24.53 1.69
C ASN A 7 2.67 -23.88 2.60
N GLU A 8 2.91 -23.78 3.90
CA GLU A 8 1.99 -23.13 4.83
C GLU A 8 1.87 -21.65 4.44
N LEU A 9 0.96 -21.37 3.51
CA LEU A 9 0.60 -20.03 3.11
C LEU A 9 -0.05 -19.39 4.35
N ASN A 10 0.71 -18.56 5.06
CA ASN A 10 0.21 -17.89 6.25
C ASN A 10 -0.83 -16.84 5.84
N LEU A 11 -2.10 -17.17 6.00
CA LEU A 11 -3.22 -16.28 5.65
C LEU A 11 -3.64 -15.36 6.80
N SER A 12 -3.03 -15.48 7.99
CA SER A 12 -3.42 -14.68 9.17
C SER A 12 -3.23 -13.18 8.97
N GLN A 13 -2.35 -12.79 8.04
CA GLN A 13 -2.15 -11.40 7.64
C GLN A 13 -3.36 -10.80 6.90
N PHE A 14 -4.17 -11.61 6.20
CA PHE A 14 -5.37 -11.13 5.49
C PHE A 14 -6.61 -10.97 6.38
N SER A 15 -6.58 -11.49 7.62
CA SER A 15 -7.69 -11.27 8.57
C SER A 15 -7.64 -9.90 9.25
N GLN A 16 -6.61 -9.10 8.96
CA GLN A 16 -6.45 -7.74 9.49
C GLN A 16 -7.03 -6.73 8.50
N ALA A 17 -7.86 -5.84 9.00
CA ALA A 17 -8.31 -4.69 8.21
C ALA A 17 -7.09 -3.86 7.78
N ASP A 18 -7.18 -3.24 6.60
CA ASP A 18 -6.19 -2.31 6.05
C ASP A 18 -4.77 -2.90 5.80
N TYR A 19 -4.63 -4.22 5.84
CA TYR A 19 -3.41 -4.90 5.42
C TYR A 19 -3.37 -5.13 3.91
N THR A 20 -2.26 -4.75 3.27
CA THR A 20 -1.94 -5.09 1.88
C THR A 20 -0.60 -5.81 1.83
N MET A 21 -0.57 -7.01 1.26
CA MET A 21 0.68 -7.79 1.18
C MET A 21 1.79 -6.97 0.49
N PRO A 22 3.04 -6.98 0.99
CA PRO A 22 4.15 -6.32 0.32
C PRO A 22 4.31 -6.79 -1.13
N GLY A 23 4.46 -5.84 -2.05
CA GLY A 23 4.40 -6.11 -3.48
C GLY A 23 4.21 -4.83 -4.29
N THR A 24 4.08 -4.96 -5.60
CA THR A 24 3.83 -3.83 -6.50
C THR A 24 2.46 -3.99 -7.14
N TYR A 25 1.62 -2.96 -7.01
CA TYR A 25 0.23 -2.97 -7.44
C TYR A 25 -0.04 -1.80 -8.38
N LEU A 26 -0.77 -2.04 -9.47
CA LEU A 26 -1.30 -0.99 -10.32
C LEU A 26 -2.55 -0.41 -9.67
N LEU A 27 -2.50 0.86 -9.27
CA LEU A 27 -3.58 1.53 -8.54
C LEU A 27 -4.04 2.79 -9.27
N ASP A 28 -5.33 3.09 -9.12
CA ASP A 28 -5.86 4.44 -9.35
C ASP A 28 -5.55 5.29 -8.12
N ILE A 29 -4.91 6.44 -8.32
CA ILE A 29 -4.52 7.34 -7.23
C ILE A 29 -5.52 8.48 -7.14
N SER A 30 -6.14 8.63 -5.97
CA SER A 30 -7.04 9.75 -5.65
C SER A 30 -6.63 10.43 -4.35
N VAL A 31 -6.63 11.76 -4.34
CA VAL A 31 -6.36 12.59 -3.15
C VAL A 31 -7.46 13.64 -3.02
N ASN A 32 -8.16 13.67 -1.90
CA ASN A 32 -9.30 14.59 -1.67
C ASN A 32 -10.29 14.59 -2.84
N ASP A 33 -10.70 13.40 -3.28
CA ASP A 33 -11.61 13.17 -4.42
C ASP A 33 -11.09 13.62 -5.80
N GLN A 34 -9.84 14.07 -5.92
CA GLN A 34 -9.19 14.32 -7.21
C GLN A 34 -8.40 13.11 -7.67
N TYR A 35 -8.71 12.64 -8.89
CA TYR A 35 -7.95 11.60 -9.56
C TYR A 35 -6.63 12.17 -10.12
N LEU A 36 -5.51 11.54 -9.75
CA LEU A 36 -4.16 11.95 -10.15
C LEU A 36 -3.54 11.03 -11.21
N GLY A 37 -4.20 9.93 -11.55
CA GLY A 37 -3.74 8.97 -12.55
C GLY A 37 -3.60 7.55 -12.02
N ARG A 38 -3.27 6.65 -12.94
CA ARG A 38 -3.03 5.23 -12.67
C ARG A 38 -1.54 4.95 -12.75
N GLN A 39 -0.96 4.37 -11.69
CA GLN A 39 0.46 4.00 -11.67
C GLN A 39 0.74 2.85 -10.71
N SER A 40 1.91 2.23 -10.87
CA SER A 40 2.38 1.19 -9.98
C SER A 40 2.90 1.76 -8.67
N ILE A 41 2.35 1.30 -7.54
CA ILE A 41 2.78 1.66 -6.19
C ILE A 41 3.33 0.41 -5.49
N ARG A 42 4.47 0.55 -4.84
CA ARG A 42 5.07 -0.51 -4.04
C ARG A 42 4.56 -0.42 -2.61
N PHE A 43 4.01 -1.52 -2.09
CA PHE A 43 3.74 -1.71 -0.68
C PHE A 43 4.94 -2.38 -0.02
N VAL A 44 5.33 -1.87 1.15
CA VAL A 44 6.44 -2.38 1.96
C VAL A 44 5.94 -2.80 3.33
N GLU A 45 6.66 -3.71 3.97
CA GLU A 45 6.40 -4.10 5.35
C GLU A 45 6.55 -2.88 6.28
N GLY A 46 5.60 -2.74 7.19
CA GLY A 46 5.62 -1.68 8.19
C GLY A 46 6.56 -2.00 9.36
N ARG A 47 6.73 -1.02 10.26
CA ARG A 47 7.55 -1.22 11.47
C ARG A 47 6.84 -2.09 12.50
N GLU A 48 5.52 -2.06 12.52
CA GLU A 48 4.68 -2.88 13.39
C GLU A 48 4.36 -4.20 12.71
N ALA A 49 4.34 -5.28 13.48
CA ALA A 49 4.07 -6.61 12.94
C ALA A 49 2.72 -6.63 12.20
N ASN A 50 2.69 -7.28 11.03
CA ASN A 50 1.51 -7.39 10.17
C ASN A 50 0.95 -6.04 9.66
N THR A 51 1.76 -4.99 9.62
CA THR A 51 1.39 -3.75 8.94
C THR A 51 2.12 -3.62 7.61
N SER A 52 1.55 -2.82 6.70
CA SER A 52 2.12 -2.54 5.40
C SER A 52 1.78 -1.12 4.98
N TYR A 53 2.69 -0.46 4.28
CA TYR A 53 2.47 0.92 3.81
C TYR A 53 2.80 1.07 2.33
N ALA A 54 2.05 1.94 1.65
CA ALA A 54 2.38 2.40 0.32
C ALA A 54 3.65 3.27 0.36
N CYS A 55 4.66 2.88 -0.42
CA CYS A 55 5.85 3.69 -0.65
C CYS A 55 5.55 4.69 -1.76
N LEU A 56 5.17 5.91 -1.38
CA LEU A 56 4.76 6.95 -2.32
C LEU A 56 6.00 7.61 -2.97
N PRO A 57 6.13 7.60 -4.31
CA PRO A 57 7.21 8.29 -4.99
C PRO A 57 7.19 9.80 -4.72
N GLY A 58 8.35 10.43 -4.55
CA GLY A 58 8.44 11.86 -4.28
C GLY A 58 7.74 12.74 -5.34
N GLU A 59 7.85 12.37 -6.62
CA GLU A 59 7.15 13.07 -7.71
C GLU A 59 5.62 12.96 -7.60
N LEU A 60 5.09 11.85 -7.09
CA LEU A 60 3.66 11.71 -6.84
C LEU A 60 3.23 12.63 -5.68
N VAL A 61 4.01 12.66 -4.59
CA VAL A 61 3.72 13.50 -3.42
C VAL A 61 3.70 14.99 -3.78
N LYS A 62 4.57 15.44 -4.70
CA LYS A 62 4.52 16.82 -5.23
C LYS A 62 3.17 17.17 -5.88
N GLY A 63 2.48 16.18 -6.46
CA GLY A 63 1.16 16.34 -7.05
C GLY A 63 0.02 16.46 -6.03
N PHE A 64 0.27 16.26 -4.73
CA PHE A 64 -0.78 16.26 -3.70
C PHE A 64 -1.20 17.67 -3.26
N GLY A 65 -0.45 18.72 -3.65
CA GLY A 65 -0.75 20.09 -3.24
C GLY A 65 -0.57 20.34 -1.74
N LEU A 66 0.36 19.61 -1.09
CA LEU A 66 0.68 19.82 0.32
C LEU A 66 1.20 21.23 0.56
N LYS A 67 0.87 21.80 1.73
CA LYS A 67 1.37 23.12 2.13
C LYS A 67 2.91 23.08 2.23
N PRO A 68 3.61 24.16 1.84
CA PRO A 68 5.08 24.21 1.86
C PRO A 68 5.72 23.90 3.23
N GLU A 69 5.01 24.21 4.32
CA GLU A 69 5.47 24.00 5.70
C GLU A 69 5.57 22.52 6.12
N ILE A 70 5.12 21.58 5.27
CA ILE A 70 5.08 20.14 5.54
C ILE A 70 6.24 19.38 4.85
N PHE A 71 7.06 20.08 4.05
CA PHE A 71 8.22 19.51 3.35
C PHE A 71 9.53 19.67 4.14
#